data_AF-A0AAF3FJT7-F1
#
_entry.id   AF-A0AAF3FJT7-F1
#
_cell.length_a   1.000
_cell.length_b   1.000
_cell.length_c   1.000
_cell.angle_alpha   90.00
_cell.angle_beta   90.00
_cell.angle_gamma   90.00
#
_symmetry.space_group_name_H-M   'P 1'
#
loop_
_entity.id
_entity.type
_entity.pdbx_description
1 polymer ?
#
loop_
_entity_poly.entity_id
_entity_poly.type
_entity_poly.pdbx_seq_one_letter_code
_entity_poly.pdbx_strand_id
1 'polypeptide(L)'
;MLVGEKKIIELQVIEYPDSSQQNKYNYELKLGKTEGLLHPEKILFSNRTTISLEIEAIKPVSQSNLAVISCKFYSKHFSDEENCGKSLNDSFIRVSILKSDLVEVLCIVVGWTYFVLWSASFYPQIWMNLRRKSVIGMDFNYVFLNVVANGSYTIFNSLMYFNRRVQTEYLMDQPYAPLPVLFNDVVFAGHALIFSLVYSLQAIIYERGSQRLHPFLWIGGVVFIFASVSLFGLCMVNLISLLQLANLFSYVKIVCMTPMYLPQLYLNYTRKSTSGFAIETIMLDFSGGVLSLMQMVFQAWNLDDWSGFVGNPVKFGLALLTMILDLGFFIQHFCLYQNRREETMKV
;
A
#
# COMPACT_ATOMS: atom_id res chain seq x y z
N MET A 1 26.33 -10.49 15.17
CA MET A 1 26.38 -10.98 13.77
C MET A 1 24.92 -11.26 13.40
N LEU A 2 24.27 -10.38 12.64
CA LEU A 2 22.84 -10.53 12.31
C LEU A 2 22.73 -11.57 11.21
N VAL A 3 22.52 -12.83 11.60
CA VAL A 3 22.17 -13.92 10.69
C VAL A 3 20.69 -13.70 10.32
N GLY A 4 20.36 -13.70 9.03
CA GLY A 4 18.96 -13.68 8.61
C GLY A 4 18.26 -14.96 9.06
N GLU A 5 17.01 -14.88 9.48
CA GLU A 5 16.29 -16.08 9.94
C GLU A 5 16.14 -17.10 8.82
N LYS A 6 16.11 -18.37 9.19
CA LYS A 6 15.91 -19.46 8.23
C LYS A 6 14.50 -19.39 7.69
N LYS A 7 14.35 -19.40 6.37
CA LYS A 7 13.05 -19.42 5.71
C LYS A 7 12.83 -20.74 5.00
N ILE A 8 11.71 -21.38 5.31
CA ILE A 8 11.25 -22.56 4.58
C ILE A 8 10.34 -22.08 3.45
N ILE A 9 10.72 -22.35 2.20
CA ILE A 9 9.92 -22.08 1.00
C ILE A 9 9.27 -23.38 0.57
N GLU A 10 7.94 -23.37 0.42
CA GLU A 10 7.22 -24.49 -0.19
C GLU A 10 7.10 -24.26 -1.70
N LEU A 11 7.76 -25.13 -2.47
CA LEU A 11 7.65 -25.16 -3.92
C LEU A 11 6.52 -26.11 -4.29
N GLN A 12 5.48 -25.59 -4.92
CA GLN A 12 4.40 -26.41 -5.46
C GLN A 12 4.70 -26.78 -6.91
N VAL A 13 4.78 -28.08 -7.18
CA VAL A 13 4.98 -28.62 -8.52
C VAL A 13 3.60 -28.88 -9.14
N ILE A 14 3.24 -28.09 -10.15
CA ILE A 14 1.99 -28.22 -10.89
C ILE A 14 2.29 -28.99 -12.19
N GLU A 15 1.89 -30.26 -12.23
CA GLU A 15 2.01 -31.12 -13.42
C GLU A 15 0.87 -30.85 -14.41
N TYR A 16 1.18 -30.88 -15.71
CA TYR A 16 0.19 -30.95 -16.79
C TYR A 16 -0.54 -32.32 -16.74
N PRO A 17 -1.77 -32.44 -17.26
CA PRO A 17 -2.74 -33.43 -16.80
C PRO A 17 -2.45 -34.81 -17.40
N ASP A 18 -1.61 -35.60 -16.73
CA ASP A 18 -1.61 -37.05 -16.90
C ASP A 18 -1.41 -37.74 -15.55
N SER A 19 -2.48 -37.70 -14.75
CA SER A 19 -2.58 -38.25 -13.38
C SER A 19 -2.26 -39.75 -13.23
N SER A 20 -1.93 -40.45 -14.32
CA SER A 20 -1.62 -41.88 -14.35
C SER A 20 -0.14 -42.22 -14.08
N GLN A 21 0.77 -41.22 -14.06
CA GLN A 21 2.23 -41.47 -14.01
C GLN A 21 2.96 -41.01 -12.74
N GLN A 22 2.26 -40.44 -11.75
CA GLN A 22 2.85 -39.87 -10.51
C GLN A 22 3.83 -40.79 -9.76
N ASN A 23 3.63 -42.11 -9.81
CA ASN A 23 4.48 -43.06 -9.09
C ASN A 23 5.72 -43.51 -9.86
N LYS A 24 5.87 -43.15 -11.13
CA LYS A 24 6.93 -43.69 -12.01
C LYS A 24 8.23 -42.90 -12.03
N TYR A 25 8.21 -41.63 -11.66
CA TYR A 25 9.38 -40.75 -11.83
C TYR A 25 9.86 -40.14 -10.52
N ASN A 26 11.15 -39.86 -10.48
CA ASN A 26 11.79 -39.01 -9.49
C ASN A 26 12.35 -37.79 -10.21
N TYR A 27 12.38 -36.65 -9.54
CA TYR A 27 12.78 -35.36 -10.08
C TYR A 27 13.99 -34.83 -9.32
N GLU A 28 14.90 -34.18 -10.04
CA GLU A 28 16.06 -33.45 -9.53
C GLU A 28 15.97 -31.99 -9.97
N LEU A 29 15.90 -31.08 -8.99
CA LEU A 29 16.00 -29.63 -9.21
C LEU A 29 17.37 -29.13 -8.74
N LYS A 30 18.11 -28.47 -9.63
CA LYS A 30 19.38 -27.82 -9.28
C LYS A 30 19.22 -26.31 -9.24
N LEU A 31 19.63 -25.71 -8.13
CA LEU A 31 19.52 -24.28 -7.87
C LEU A 31 20.88 -23.61 -8.03
N GLY A 32 20.89 -22.39 -8.55
CA GLY A 32 22.10 -21.57 -8.65
C GLY A 32 22.56 -21.02 -7.31
N LYS A 33 23.85 -20.71 -7.21
CA LYS A 33 24.39 -20.02 -6.04
C LYS A 33 24.05 -18.54 -6.13
N THR A 34 23.52 -18.00 -5.04
CA THR A 34 23.33 -16.56 -4.86
C THR A 34 24.16 -16.11 -3.67
N GLU A 35 24.90 -15.01 -3.83
CA GLU A 35 25.77 -14.49 -2.78
C GLU A 35 24.96 -14.18 -1.52
N GLY A 36 25.42 -14.68 -0.36
CA GLY A 36 24.74 -14.48 0.92
C GLY A 36 23.59 -15.44 1.25
N LEU A 37 23.17 -16.32 0.32
CA LEU A 37 22.17 -17.37 0.56
C LEU A 37 22.83 -18.75 0.71
N LEU A 38 22.39 -19.50 1.71
CA LEU A 38 22.75 -20.88 2.00
C LEU A 38 21.51 -21.76 1.78
N HIS A 39 21.57 -22.67 0.84
CA HIS A 39 20.50 -23.62 0.52
C HIS A 39 21.11 -24.89 -0.09
N PRO A 40 20.39 -26.03 -0.11
CA PRO A 40 20.84 -27.20 -0.85
C PRO A 40 20.93 -26.88 -2.35
N GLU A 41 22.06 -27.24 -2.98
CA GLU A 41 22.29 -27.03 -4.41
C GLU A 41 21.39 -27.94 -5.26
N LYS A 42 21.00 -29.10 -4.72
CA LYS A 42 20.19 -30.12 -5.38
C LYS A 42 19.04 -30.55 -4.50
N ILE A 43 17.86 -30.68 -5.09
CA ILE A 43 16.64 -31.17 -4.43
C ILE A 43 16.12 -32.38 -5.19
N LEU A 44 15.93 -33.49 -4.48
CA LEU A 44 15.35 -34.71 -5.03
C LEU A 44 13.93 -34.91 -4.49
N PHE A 45 12.97 -35.17 -5.37
CA PHE A 45 11.58 -35.41 -4.97
C PHE A 45 10.89 -36.46 -5.86
N SER A 46 9.96 -37.22 -5.29
CA SER A 46 9.50 -38.49 -5.85
C SER A 46 7.99 -38.69 -5.79
N ASN A 47 7.28 -37.90 -4.99
CA ASN A 47 5.87 -38.18 -4.63
C ASN A 47 5.12 -36.99 -3.99
N ARG A 48 5.70 -35.80 -3.96
CA ARG A 48 5.10 -34.64 -3.28
C ARG A 48 4.81 -33.54 -4.29
N THR A 49 3.57 -33.07 -4.29
CA THR A 49 3.17 -31.83 -4.95
C THR A 49 3.81 -30.61 -4.30
N THR A 50 4.30 -30.72 -3.05
CA THR A 50 4.96 -29.65 -2.30
C THR A 50 6.33 -30.06 -1.75
N ILE A 51 7.34 -29.25 -2.02
CA ILE A 51 8.74 -29.44 -1.59
C ILE A 51 9.09 -28.31 -0.63
N SER A 52 9.53 -28.63 0.59
CA SER A 52 10.04 -27.65 1.55
C SER A 52 11.55 -27.43 1.33
N LEU A 53 11.94 -26.21 0.95
CA LEU A 53 13.31 -25.76 0.81
C LEU A 53 13.67 -24.85 1.98
N GLU A 54 14.57 -25.28 2.86
CA GLU A 54 15.14 -24.41 3.90
C GLU A 54 16.27 -23.56 3.29
N ILE A 55 16.11 -22.24 3.34
CA ILE A 55 17.11 -21.27 2.93
C ILE A 55 17.51 -20.45 4.15
N GLU A 56 18.81 -20.35 4.40
CA GLU A 56 19.41 -19.50 5.42
C GLU A 56 20.17 -18.37 4.74
N ALA A 57 20.17 -17.15 5.29
CA ALA A 57 20.96 -16.07 4.74
C ALA A 57 21.93 -15.50 5.77
N ILE A 58 23.14 -15.16 5.30
CA ILE A 58 24.19 -14.55 6.12
C ILE A 58 23.76 -13.15 6.57
N LYS A 59 22.92 -12.48 5.78
CA LYS A 59 22.29 -11.19 6.05
C LYS A 59 20.83 -11.21 5.56
N PRO A 60 19.98 -10.30 6.04
CA PRO A 60 18.63 -10.10 5.51
C PRO A 60 18.67 -9.76 4.04
N VAL A 61 17.67 -10.23 3.31
CA VAL A 61 17.58 -10.06 1.86
C VAL A 61 16.16 -9.63 1.55
N SER A 62 15.99 -8.38 1.10
CA SER A 62 14.66 -7.84 0.79
C SER A 62 14.00 -8.62 -0.35
N GLN A 63 14.73 -8.81 -1.45
CA GLN A 63 14.35 -9.69 -2.55
C GLN A 63 15.58 -10.20 -3.31
N SER A 64 15.66 -11.51 -3.51
CA SER A 64 16.69 -12.16 -4.34
C SER A 64 16.08 -13.23 -5.24
N ASN A 65 16.70 -13.42 -6.41
CA ASN A 65 16.28 -14.43 -7.37
C ASN A 65 17.25 -15.60 -7.30
N LEU A 66 16.70 -16.78 -7.04
CA LEU A 66 17.42 -18.04 -7.05
C LEU A 66 17.13 -18.76 -8.37
N ALA A 67 18.09 -18.69 -9.30
CA ALA A 67 17.92 -19.26 -10.63
C ALA A 67 17.80 -20.79 -10.57
N VAL A 68 16.88 -21.35 -11.36
CA VAL A 68 16.77 -22.80 -11.58
C VAL A 68 17.72 -23.16 -12.71
N ILE A 69 18.86 -23.78 -12.37
CA ILE A 69 19.90 -24.12 -13.35
C ILE A 69 19.47 -25.31 -14.21
N SER A 70 18.92 -26.34 -13.58
CA SER A 70 18.50 -27.54 -14.29
C SER A 70 17.36 -28.25 -13.56
N CYS A 71 16.47 -28.85 -14.35
CA CYS A 71 15.42 -29.72 -13.88
C CYS A 71 15.51 -31.02 -14.68
N LYS A 72 15.69 -32.13 -13.99
CA LYS A 72 15.76 -33.48 -14.57
C LYS A 72 14.72 -34.37 -13.92
N PHE A 73 14.25 -35.37 -14.65
CA PHE A 73 13.48 -36.45 -14.08
C PHE A 73 13.99 -37.80 -14.59
N TYR A 74 13.85 -38.83 -13.76
CA TYR A 74 14.34 -40.18 -14.02
C TYR A 74 13.25 -41.19 -13.65
N SER A 75 13.08 -42.20 -14.50
CA SER A 75 12.13 -43.28 -14.23
C SER A 75 12.65 -44.18 -13.11
N LYS A 76 11.79 -44.58 -12.18
CA LYS A 76 12.14 -45.53 -11.11
C LYS A 76 12.49 -46.92 -11.66
N HIS A 77 12.07 -47.22 -12.89
CA HIS A 77 12.27 -48.51 -13.54
C HIS A 77 13.31 -48.50 -14.66
N PHE A 78 13.68 -47.33 -15.18
CA PHE A 78 14.64 -47.15 -16.26
C PHE A 78 15.57 -45.99 -15.94
N SER A 79 16.88 -46.21 -16.04
CA SER A 79 17.93 -45.21 -15.75
C SER A 79 18.15 -44.20 -16.89
N ASP A 80 17.08 -43.84 -17.60
CA ASP A 80 17.12 -42.78 -18.61
C ASP A 80 16.80 -41.44 -17.94
N GLU A 81 17.76 -40.51 -18.02
CA GLU A 81 17.62 -39.14 -17.54
C GLU A 81 17.01 -38.26 -18.65
N GLU A 82 15.87 -37.64 -18.36
CA GLU A 82 15.24 -36.68 -19.27
C GLU A 82 15.19 -35.28 -18.65
N ASN A 83 15.31 -34.25 -19.49
CA ASN A 83 15.21 -32.86 -19.06
C ASN A 83 13.74 -32.44 -18.98
N CYS A 84 13.39 -31.62 -18.00
CA CYS A 84 12.07 -30.98 -17.93
C CYS A 84 11.92 -30.05 -19.15
N GLY A 85 11.06 -30.41 -20.12
CA GLY A 85 11.04 -29.88 -21.49
C GLY A 85 10.61 -28.42 -21.70
N LYS A 86 11.25 -27.44 -21.03
CA LYS A 86 11.14 -26.00 -21.30
C LYS A 86 12.50 -25.31 -21.12
N SER A 87 12.68 -24.16 -21.78
CA SER A 87 13.81 -23.26 -21.50
C SER A 87 13.74 -22.77 -20.05
N LEU A 88 14.71 -23.18 -19.23
CA LEU A 88 14.81 -22.81 -17.81
C LEU A 88 15.49 -21.45 -17.60
N ASN A 89 15.95 -20.78 -18.66
CA ASN A 89 16.76 -19.56 -18.57
C ASN A 89 16.08 -18.41 -17.79
N ASP A 90 14.74 -18.37 -17.78
CA ASP A 90 13.96 -17.36 -17.07
C ASP A 90 13.26 -17.89 -15.80
N SER A 91 13.59 -19.12 -15.38
CA SER A 91 12.97 -19.75 -14.21
C SER A 91 13.78 -19.44 -12.94
N PHE A 92 13.16 -18.73 -12.00
CA PHE A 92 13.80 -18.40 -10.71
C PHE A 92 12.80 -18.44 -9.56
N ILE A 93 13.29 -18.76 -8.37
CA ILE A 93 12.55 -18.71 -7.12
C ILE A 93 12.86 -17.37 -6.45
N ARG A 94 11.83 -16.62 -6.07
CA ARG A 94 12.04 -15.37 -5.31
C ARG A 94 12.14 -15.68 -3.82
N VAL A 95 13.19 -15.17 -3.20
CA VAL A 95 13.51 -15.40 -1.79
C VAL A 95 13.64 -14.05 -1.11
N SER A 96 12.94 -13.90 0.01
CA SER A 96 13.03 -12.73 0.90
C SER A 96 13.25 -13.26 2.31
N ILE A 97 14.31 -12.83 2.97
CA ILE A 97 14.72 -13.31 4.30
C ILE A 97 14.79 -12.12 5.25
N LEU A 98 14.05 -12.23 6.35
CA LEU A 98 13.85 -11.17 7.34
C LEU A 98 14.93 -11.21 8.42
N LYS A 99 15.15 -10.08 9.10
CA LYS A 99 15.95 -10.03 10.34
C LYS A 99 15.25 -10.74 11.50
N SER A 100 13.93 -10.57 11.60
CA SER A 100 13.14 -11.05 12.73
C SER A 100 11.66 -11.21 12.40
N ASP A 101 11.13 -12.41 12.68
CA ASP A 101 9.70 -12.74 12.64
C ASP A 101 8.88 -11.89 13.63
N LEU A 102 9.45 -11.55 14.79
CA LEU A 102 8.80 -10.66 15.75
C LEU A 102 8.54 -9.27 15.14
N VAL A 103 9.52 -8.72 14.43
CA VAL A 103 9.36 -7.42 13.78
C VAL A 103 8.38 -7.48 12.62
N GLU A 104 8.27 -8.61 11.93
CA GLU A 104 7.22 -8.83 10.93
C GLU A 104 5.82 -8.84 11.55
N VAL A 105 5.64 -9.54 12.67
CA VAL A 105 4.37 -9.52 13.42
C VAL A 105 4.04 -8.10 13.88
N LEU A 106 5.02 -7.37 14.42
CA LEU A 106 4.83 -5.96 14.81
C LEU A 106 4.47 -5.09 13.62
N CYS A 107 5.10 -5.29 12.46
CA CYS A 107 4.77 -4.60 11.21
C CYS A 107 3.29 -4.81 10.83
N ILE A 108 2.80 -6.05 10.91
CA ILE A 108 1.40 -6.38 10.62
C ILE A 108 0.46 -5.71 11.64
N VAL A 109 0.73 -5.84 12.94
CA VAL A 109 -0.09 -5.27 14.02
C VAL A 109 -0.19 -3.75 13.89
N VAL A 110 0.95 -3.08 13.71
CA VAL A 110 1.01 -1.62 13.54
C VAL A 110 0.28 -1.20 12.26
N GLY A 111 0.41 -1.98 11.19
CA GLY A 111 -0.30 -1.79 9.93
C GLY A 111 -1.81 -1.72 10.10
N TRP A 112 -2.39 -2.72 10.77
CA TRP A 112 -3.82 -2.74 11.04
C TRP A 112 -4.25 -1.70 12.07
N THR A 113 -3.38 -1.37 13.03
CA THR A 113 -3.68 -0.35 14.04
C THR A 113 -3.79 1.04 13.41
N TYR A 114 -2.85 1.45 12.54
CA TYR A 114 -2.97 2.75 11.89
C TYR A 114 -4.20 2.81 10.98
N PHE A 115 -4.52 1.71 10.28
CA PHE A 115 -5.75 1.62 9.49
C PHE A 115 -6.98 1.92 10.37
N VAL A 116 -7.09 1.28 11.53
CA VAL A 116 -8.21 1.51 12.46
C VAL A 116 -8.26 2.97 12.93
N LEU A 117 -7.11 3.56 13.30
CA LEU A 117 -7.06 4.95 13.78
C LEU A 117 -7.47 5.95 12.70
N TRP A 118 -6.90 5.82 11.49
CA TRP A 118 -7.28 6.67 10.36
C TRP A 118 -8.75 6.46 9.96
N SER A 119 -9.23 5.21 9.93
CA SER A 119 -10.64 4.91 9.66
C SER A 119 -11.57 5.55 10.69
N ALA A 120 -11.25 5.42 11.98
CA ALA A 120 -12.06 5.99 13.06
C ALA A 120 -12.20 7.51 12.93
N SER A 121 -11.18 8.19 12.40
CA SER A 121 -11.17 9.64 12.20
C SER A 121 -12.31 10.15 11.30
N PHE A 122 -12.82 9.32 10.37
CA PHE A 122 -13.90 9.71 9.46
C PHE A 122 -15.32 9.61 10.05
N TYR A 123 -15.53 8.77 11.07
CA TYR A 123 -16.89 8.50 11.59
C TYR A 123 -17.60 9.71 12.23
N PRO A 124 -16.94 10.57 13.02
CA PRO A 124 -17.60 11.69 13.70
C PRO A 124 -18.39 12.60 12.75
N GLN A 125 -17.82 12.94 11.59
CA GLN A 125 -18.47 13.82 10.62
C GLN A 125 -19.69 13.14 9.98
N ILE A 126 -19.58 11.86 9.61
CA ILE A 126 -20.71 11.09 9.06
C ILE A 126 -21.87 11.05 10.06
N TRP A 127 -21.55 10.75 11.32
CA TRP A 127 -22.54 10.66 12.39
C TRP A 127 -23.23 12.01 12.63
N MET A 128 -22.46 13.10 12.67
CA MET A 128 -23.00 14.44 12.85
C MET A 128 -23.95 14.83 11.70
N ASN A 129 -23.55 14.57 10.45
CA ASN A 129 -24.38 14.83 9.28
C ASN A 129 -25.68 14.00 9.33
N LEU A 130 -25.58 12.73 9.73
CA LEU A 130 -26.74 11.83 9.86
C LEU A 130 -27.74 12.31 10.92
N ARG A 131 -27.24 12.80 12.06
CA ARG A 131 -28.07 13.29 13.17
C ARG A 131 -28.72 14.63 12.85
N ARG A 132 -27.98 15.55 12.22
CA ARG A 132 -28.46 16.89 11.88
C ARG A 132 -29.30 16.91 10.61
N LYS A 133 -29.21 15.88 9.75
CA LYS A 133 -29.80 15.85 8.40
C LYS A 133 -29.44 17.08 7.55
N SER A 134 -28.26 17.64 7.82
CA SER A 134 -27.75 18.86 7.22
C SER A 134 -26.24 18.71 7.05
N VAL A 135 -25.72 19.21 5.93
CA VAL A 135 -24.29 19.29 5.62
C VAL A 135 -23.77 20.73 5.66
N ILE A 136 -24.56 21.67 6.19
CA ILE A 136 -24.16 23.06 6.36
C ILE A 136 -22.92 23.13 7.25
N GLY A 137 -21.83 23.65 6.68
CA GLY A 137 -20.50 23.73 7.31
C GLY A 137 -19.48 22.72 6.75
N MET A 138 -19.91 21.74 5.96
CA MET A 138 -19.01 20.84 5.22
C MET A 138 -18.59 21.49 3.90
N ASP A 139 -17.29 21.62 3.66
CA ASP A 139 -16.79 22.22 2.41
C ASP A 139 -16.91 21.22 1.24
N PHE A 140 -17.67 21.60 0.21
CA PHE A 140 -17.86 20.77 -0.98
C PHE A 140 -16.58 20.61 -1.81
N ASN A 141 -15.67 21.58 -1.73
CA ASN A 141 -14.34 21.47 -2.32
C ASN A 141 -13.55 20.33 -1.67
N TYR A 142 -13.60 20.25 -0.34
CA TYR A 142 -12.97 19.19 0.45
C TYR A 142 -13.56 17.81 0.13
N VAL A 143 -14.89 17.71 0.03
CA VAL A 143 -15.57 16.44 -0.34
C VAL A 143 -15.17 15.99 -1.74
N PHE A 144 -15.18 16.90 -2.72
CA PHE A 144 -14.80 16.60 -4.10
C PHE A 144 -13.33 16.13 -4.20
N LEU A 145 -12.42 16.86 -3.56
CA LEU A 145 -11.00 16.51 -3.53
C LEU A 145 -10.75 15.16 -2.87
N ASN A 146 -11.48 14.83 -1.80
CA ASN A 146 -11.40 13.50 -1.16
C ASN A 146 -11.77 12.37 -2.12
N VAL A 147 -12.81 12.53 -2.94
CA VAL A 147 -13.21 11.50 -3.92
C VAL A 147 -12.12 11.28 -4.96
N VAL A 148 -11.59 12.36 -5.55
CA VAL A 148 -10.52 12.29 -6.55
C VAL A 148 -9.25 11.67 -5.94
N ALA A 149 -8.87 12.14 -4.77
CA ALA A 149 -7.66 11.70 -4.08
C ALA A 149 -7.75 10.22 -3.66
N ASN A 150 -8.80 9.83 -2.93
CA ASN A 150 -8.96 8.47 -2.43
C ASN A 150 -9.30 7.49 -3.55
N GLY A 151 -9.96 7.94 -4.62
CA GLY A 151 -10.16 7.15 -5.84
C GLY A 151 -8.82 6.82 -6.51
N SER A 152 -8.00 7.84 -6.75
CA SER A 152 -6.66 7.67 -7.34
C SER A 152 -5.77 6.79 -6.46
N TYR A 153 -5.82 6.98 -5.14
CA TYR A 153 -5.05 6.16 -4.20
C TYR A 153 -5.51 4.70 -4.18
N THR A 154 -6.82 4.46 -4.27
CA THR A 154 -7.37 3.10 -4.37
C THR A 154 -6.91 2.41 -5.65
N ILE A 155 -6.91 3.12 -6.78
CA ILE A 155 -6.40 2.60 -8.06
C ILE A 155 -4.93 2.22 -7.94
N PHE A 156 -4.08 3.13 -7.41
CA PHE A 156 -2.66 2.88 -7.22
C PHE A 156 -2.39 1.65 -6.35
N ASN A 157 -2.96 1.58 -5.13
CA ASN A 157 -2.71 0.45 -4.23
C ASN A 157 -3.24 -0.86 -4.81
N SER A 158 -4.42 -0.85 -5.42
CA SER A 158 -5.02 -2.06 -6.01
C SER A 158 -4.18 -2.58 -7.18
N LEU A 159 -3.71 -1.69 -8.05
CA LEU A 159 -2.84 -2.06 -9.17
C LEU A 159 -1.49 -2.61 -8.66
N MET A 160 -0.82 -1.89 -7.75
CA MET A 160 0.48 -2.33 -7.22
C MET A 160 0.38 -3.65 -6.44
N TYR A 161 -0.71 -3.88 -5.70
CA TYR A 161 -0.88 -5.07 -4.86
C TYR A 161 -1.44 -6.31 -5.60
N PHE A 162 -2.42 -6.15 -6.50
CA PHE A 162 -3.07 -7.29 -7.16
C PHE A 162 -2.56 -7.56 -8.58
N ASN A 163 -2.04 -6.55 -9.29
CA ASN A 163 -1.70 -6.71 -10.71
C ASN A 163 -0.25 -7.20 -10.89
N ARG A 164 -0.10 -8.46 -11.34
CA ARG A 164 1.22 -9.07 -11.60
C ARG A 164 2.05 -8.31 -12.65
N ARG A 165 1.42 -7.69 -13.65
CA ARG A 165 2.14 -6.88 -14.67
C ARG A 165 2.78 -5.66 -14.02
N VAL A 166 2.03 -4.92 -13.18
CA VAL A 166 2.57 -3.76 -12.45
C VAL A 166 3.70 -4.15 -11.52
N GLN A 167 3.55 -5.25 -10.77
CA GLN A 167 4.60 -5.77 -9.91
C GLN A 167 5.86 -6.16 -10.69
N THR A 168 5.67 -6.78 -11.86
CA THR A 168 6.80 -7.18 -12.72
C THR A 168 7.51 -5.97 -13.30
N GLU A 169 6.76 -4.98 -13.81
CA GLU A 169 7.31 -3.71 -14.30
C GLU A 169 8.08 -2.98 -13.17
N TYR A 170 7.53 -2.93 -11.95
CA TYR A 170 8.20 -2.30 -10.80
C TYR A 170 9.52 -2.99 -10.44
N LEU A 171 9.52 -4.32 -10.45
CA LEU A 171 10.71 -5.11 -10.15
C LEU A 171 11.72 -5.13 -11.31
N MET A 172 11.32 -4.82 -12.54
CA MET A 172 12.28 -4.57 -13.62
C MET A 172 13.04 -3.27 -13.38
N ASP A 173 12.34 -2.23 -12.90
CA ASP A 173 12.93 -0.94 -12.56
C ASP A 173 13.76 -1.01 -11.27
N GLN A 174 13.34 -1.82 -10.29
CA GLN A 174 13.98 -2.00 -8.98
C GLN A 174 14.08 -3.49 -8.59
N PRO A 175 15.06 -4.26 -9.13
CA PRO A 175 15.14 -5.72 -8.99
C PRO A 175 15.22 -6.26 -7.58
N TYR A 176 15.82 -5.48 -6.68
CA TYR A 176 16.04 -5.85 -5.29
C TYR A 176 15.03 -5.21 -4.34
N ALA A 177 14.18 -4.29 -4.79
CA ALA A 177 13.24 -3.63 -3.90
C ALA A 177 12.07 -4.57 -3.54
N PRO A 178 11.59 -4.58 -2.28
CA PRO A 178 10.36 -5.25 -1.93
C PRO A 178 9.17 -4.53 -2.58
N LEU A 179 8.06 -5.24 -2.77
CA LEU A 179 6.82 -4.60 -3.22
C LEU A 179 6.36 -3.57 -2.18
N PRO A 180 6.07 -2.33 -2.59
CA PRO A 180 5.99 -1.21 -1.65
C PRO A 180 4.60 -1.03 -1.01
N VAL A 181 3.60 -1.79 -1.47
CA VAL A 181 2.20 -1.71 -1.00
C VAL A 181 1.85 -2.98 -0.25
N LEU A 182 1.32 -2.83 0.96
CA LEU A 182 0.80 -3.92 1.78
C LEU A 182 -0.72 -4.03 1.68
N PHE A 183 -1.27 -5.15 2.15
CA PHE A 183 -2.71 -5.38 2.10
C PHE A 183 -3.52 -4.36 2.91
N ASN A 184 -3.04 -3.99 4.10
CA ASN A 184 -3.68 -2.95 4.93
C ASN A 184 -3.71 -1.58 4.23
N ASP A 185 -2.74 -1.27 3.35
CA ASP A 185 -2.76 -0.04 2.55
C ASP A 185 -3.92 -0.05 1.53
N VAL A 186 -4.15 -1.20 0.89
CA VAL A 186 -5.26 -1.40 -0.06
C VAL A 186 -6.60 -1.25 0.66
N VAL A 187 -6.76 -1.89 1.82
CA VAL A 187 -7.99 -1.82 2.61
C VAL A 187 -8.24 -0.39 3.11
N PHE A 188 -7.20 0.30 3.59
CA PHE A 188 -7.29 1.70 3.97
C PHE A 188 -7.74 2.59 2.80
N ALA A 189 -7.10 2.47 1.63
CA ALA A 189 -7.43 3.29 0.47
C ALA A 189 -8.89 3.08 0.03
N GLY A 190 -9.33 1.82 -0.08
CA GLY A 190 -10.71 1.49 -0.44
C GLY A 190 -11.71 1.99 0.60
N HIS A 191 -11.41 1.86 1.89
CA HIS A 191 -12.26 2.37 2.96
C HIS A 191 -12.37 3.90 2.91
N ALA A 192 -11.26 4.61 2.75
CA ALA A 192 -11.26 6.07 2.60
C ALA A 192 -12.10 6.52 1.38
N LEU A 193 -12.05 5.79 0.27
CA LEU A 193 -12.90 6.05 -0.90
C LEU A 193 -14.39 5.86 -0.56
N ILE A 194 -14.77 4.76 0.11
CA ILE A 194 -16.16 4.52 0.54
C ILE A 194 -16.66 5.69 1.38
N PHE A 195 -15.88 6.15 2.37
CA PHE A 195 -16.26 7.29 3.21
C PHE A 195 -16.39 8.59 2.41
N SER A 196 -15.50 8.81 1.45
CA SER A 196 -15.58 9.96 0.54
C SER A 196 -16.86 9.94 -0.30
N LEU A 197 -17.29 8.76 -0.74
CA LEU A 197 -18.55 8.58 -1.45
C LEU A 197 -19.75 8.76 -0.53
N VAL A 198 -19.68 8.33 0.74
CA VAL A 198 -20.72 8.58 1.74
C VAL A 198 -20.86 10.09 2.01
N TYR A 199 -19.78 10.84 2.17
CA TYR A 199 -19.84 12.31 2.28
C TYR A 199 -20.48 12.94 1.05
N SER A 200 -20.13 12.45 -0.14
CA SER A 200 -20.72 12.93 -1.40
C SER A 200 -22.22 12.66 -1.44
N LEU A 201 -22.65 11.47 -1.01
CA LEU A 201 -24.06 11.10 -0.93
C LEU A 201 -24.81 11.97 0.08
N GLN A 202 -24.23 12.21 1.26
CA GLN A 202 -24.81 13.12 2.25
C GLN A 202 -24.93 14.55 1.70
N ALA A 203 -23.95 15.03 0.93
CA ALA A 203 -23.98 16.35 0.30
C ALA A 203 -25.07 16.49 -0.79
N ILE A 204 -25.51 15.38 -1.39
CA ILE A 204 -26.58 15.34 -2.37
C ILE A 204 -27.96 15.28 -1.67
N ILE A 205 -28.09 14.48 -0.62
CA ILE A 205 -29.38 14.18 0.03
C ILE A 205 -29.78 15.23 1.06
N TYR A 206 -28.83 15.71 1.88
CA TYR A 206 -29.13 16.56 3.03
C TYR A 206 -29.14 18.05 2.69
N GLU A 207 -29.69 18.84 3.61
CA GLU A 207 -29.75 20.28 3.47
C GLU A 207 -28.33 20.88 3.37
N ARG A 208 -28.06 21.60 2.28
CA ARG A 208 -26.75 22.14 1.91
C ARG A 208 -26.67 23.67 1.81
N GLY A 209 -27.79 24.36 2.03
CA GLY A 209 -27.88 25.81 1.88
C GLY A 209 -27.38 26.28 0.52
N SER A 210 -26.55 27.34 0.52
CA SER A 210 -25.97 27.97 -0.67
C SER A 210 -24.57 27.47 -1.05
N GLN A 211 -24.08 26.41 -0.39
CA GLN A 211 -22.73 25.87 -0.64
C GLN A 211 -22.63 25.28 -2.06
N ARG A 212 -21.53 25.58 -2.75
CA ARG A 212 -21.28 25.13 -4.12
C ARG A 212 -19.82 24.72 -4.27
N LEU A 213 -19.58 23.76 -5.16
CA LEU A 213 -18.22 23.43 -5.59
C LEU A 213 -17.63 24.62 -6.36
N HIS A 214 -16.40 25.00 -6.05
CA HIS A 214 -15.73 26.09 -6.74
C HIS A 214 -15.54 25.75 -8.23
N PRO A 215 -15.85 26.65 -9.18
CA PRO A 215 -15.79 26.36 -10.62
C PRO A 215 -14.44 25.81 -11.09
N PHE A 216 -13.34 26.29 -10.52
CA PHE A 216 -12.00 25.79 -10.80
C PHE A 216 -11.86 24.28 -10.52
N LEU A 217 -12.42 23.79 -9.42
CA LEU A 217 -12.37 22.35 -9.08
C LEU A 217 -13.31 21.54 -9.97
N TRP A 218 -14.44 22.12 -10.38
CA TRP A 218 -15.33 21.47 -11.34
C TRP A 218 -14.64 21.27 -12.70
N ILE A 219 -14.01 22.32 -13.23
CA ILE A 219 -13.19 22.25 -14.46
C ILE A 219 -12.03 21.27 -14.27
N GLY A 220 -11.32 21.37 -13.15
CA GLY A 220 -10.22 20.45 -12.80
C GLY A 220 -10.67 18.99 -12.78
N GLY A 221 -11.89 18.71 -12.31
CA GLY A 221 -12.50 17.38 -12.36
C GLY A 221 -12.72 16.86 -13.78
N VAL A 222 -13.26 17.70 -14.66
CA VAL A 222 -13.45 17.34 -16.08
C VAL A 222 -12.11 17.06 -16.75
N VAL A 223 -11.11 17.92 -16.53
CA VAL A 223 -9.75 17.74 -17.04
C VAL A 223 -9.12 16.46 -16.50
N PHE A 224 -9.29 16.17 -15.20
CA PHE A 224 -8.79 14.95 -14.57
C PHE A 224 -9.39 13.68 -15.19
N ILE A 225 -10.71 13.65 -15.42
CA ILE A 225 -11.38 12.52 -16.06
C ILE A 225 -10.87 12.34 -17.49
N PHE A 226 -10.83 13.43 -18.27
CA PHE A 226 -10.32 13.38 -19.64
C PHE A 226 -8.87 12.87 -19.68
N ALA A 227 -7.98 13.44 -18.87
CA ALA A 227 -6.59 13.01 -18.77
C ALA A 227 -6.46 11.53 -18.36
N SER A 228 -7.26 11.07 -17.41
CA SER A 228 -7.27 9.67 -16.96
C SER A 228 -7.65 8.72 -18.09
N VAL A 229 -8.70 9.06 -18.86
CA VAL A 229 -9.14 8.27 -20.03
C VAL A 229 -8.08 8.29 -21.13
N SER A 230 -7.50 9.45 -21.44
CA SER A 230 -6.44 9.56 -22.44
C SER A 230 -5.20 8.75 -22.06
N LEU A 231 -4.73 8.86 -20.82
CA LEU A 231 -3.57 8.11 -20.32
C LEU A 231 -3.84 6.60 -20.33
N PHE A 232 -5.05 6.18 -19.96
CA PHE A 232 -5.44 4.77 -20.09
C PHE A 232 -5.41 4.30 -21.56
N GLY A 233 -5.87 5.13 -22.50
CA GLY A 233 -5.75 4.87 -23.94
C GLY A 233 -4.30 4.72 -24.39
N LEU A 234 -3.40 5.60 -23.92
CA LEU A 234 -1.95 5.51 -24.19
C LEU A 234 -1.33 4.23 -23.61
N CYS A 235 -1.80 3.77 -22.45
CA CYS A 235 -1.36 2.51 -21.85
C CYS A 235 -1.78 1.29 -22.71
N MET A 236 -2.98 1.32 -23.28
CA MET A 236 -3.47 0.23 -24.14
C MET A 236 -2.68 0.09 -25.45
N VAL A 237 -2.12 1.19 -25.97
CA VAL A 237 -1.23 1.18 -27.13
C VAL A 237 0.26 1.02 -26.76
N ASN A 238 0.56 0.68 -25.49
CA ASN A 238 1.91 0.49 -24.94
C ASN A 238 2.86 1.69 -25.11
N LEU A 239 2.32 2.92 -25.18
CA LEU A 239 3.13 4.15 -25.15
C LEU A 239 3.56 4.53 -23.74
N ILE A 240 2.76 4.15 -22.74
CA ILE A 240 3.11 4.23 -21.32
C ILE A 240 2.88 2.87 -20.66
N SER A 241 3.67 2.56 -19.64
CA SER A 241 3.51 1.31 -18.88
C SER A 241 2.33 1.41 -17.89
N LEU A 242 1.82 0.27 -17.44
CA LEU A 242 0.73 0.25 -16.46
C LEU A 242 1.22 0.74 -15.09
N LEU A 243 2.49 0.50 -14.77
CA LEU A 243 3.16 1.07 -13.60
C LEU A 243 3.23 2.60 -13.67
N GLN A 244 3.59 3.18 -14.82
CA GLN A 244 3.62 4.63 -15.01
C GLN A 244 2.24 5.24 -14.78
N LEU A 245 1.19 4.61 -15.32
CA LEU A 245 -0.19 5.03 -15.08
C LEU A 245 -0.57 4.96 -13.60
N ALA A 246 -0.21 3.87 -12.91
CA ALA A 246 -0.46 3.74 -11.47
C ALA A 246 0.25 4.83 -10.66
N ASN A 247 1.52 5.11 -10.96
CA ASN A 247 2.30 6.16 -10.30
C ASN A 247 1.71 7.57 -10.53
N LEU A 248 1.15 7.85 -11.71
CA LEU A 248 0.45 9.11 -11.95
C LEU A 248 -0.75 9.30 -11.01
N PHE A 249 -1.56 8.25 -10.79
CA PHE A 249 -2.64 8.30 -9.80
C PHE A 249 -2.13 8.49 -8.37
N SER A 250 -0.97 7.93 -8.05
CA SER A 250 -0.31 8.13 -6.75
C SER A 250 0.03 9.61 -6.52
N TYR A 251 0.57 10.29 -7.53
CA TYR A 251 0.86 11.73 -7.45
C TYR A 251 -0.40 12.60 -7.34
N VAL A 252 -1.49 12.23 -8.01
CA VAL A 252 -2.78 12.93 -7.88
C VAL A 252 -3.24 12.95 -6.42
N LYS A 253 -3.14 11.82 -5.70
CA LYS A 253 -3.47 11.77 -4.26
C LYS A 253 -2.66 12.77 -3.44
N ILE A 254 -1.35 12.87 -3.68
CA ILE A 254 -0.48 13.82 -2.96
C ILE A 254 -0.87 15.26 -3.27
N VAL A 255 -1.08 15.60 -4.55
CA VAL A 255 -1.44 16.97 -4.97
C VAL A 255 -2.79 17.40 -4.40
N CYS A 256 -3.78 16.50 -4.39
CA CYS A 256 -5.09 16.81 -3.83
C CYS A 256 -5.06 17.01 -2.31
N MET A 257 -4.13 16.39 -1.59
CA MET A 257 -4.09 16.41 -0.13
C MET A 257 -3.77 17.80 0.44
N THR A 258 -2.77 18.51 -0.08
CA THR A 258 -2.34 19.81 0.44
C THR A 258 -3.47 20.86 0.56
N PRO A 259 -4.29 21.12 -0.47
CA PRO A 259 -5.38 22.10 -0.38
C PRO A 259 -6.53 21.68 0.54
N MET A 260 -6.57 20.44 1.04
CA MET A 260 -7.66 19.96 1.91
C MET A 260 -7.51 20.46 3.35
N TYR A 261 -6.28 20.60 3.84
CA TYR A 261 -6.00 20.90 5.25
C TYR A 261 -5.68 22.38 5.50
N LEU A 262 -5.02 23.05 4.56
CA LEU A 262 -4.61 24.46 4.69
C LEU A 262 -5.77 25.45 4.95
N PRO A 263 -6.94 25.32 4.30
CA PRO A 263 -8.05 26.26 4.52
C PRO A 263 -8.50 26.27 5.99
N GLN A 264 -8.55 25.11 6.63
CA GLN A 264 -8.99 25.01 8.02
C GLN A 264 -7.96 25.62 8.98
N LEU A 265 -6.66 25.39 8.73
CA LEU A 265 -5.59 26.00 9.51
C LEU A 265 -5.64 27.53 9.42
N TYR A 266 -5.89 28.07 8.21
CA TYR A 266 -6.05 29.51 7.98
C TYR A 266 -7.33 30.07 8.63
N LEU A 267 -8.43 29.33 8.59
CA LEU A 267 -9.69 29.72 9.20
C LEU A 267 -9.56 29.86 10.72
N ASN A 268 -8.93 28.87 11.36
CA ASN A 268 -8.62 28.91 12.80
C ASN A 268 -7.72 30.10 13.13
N TYR A 269 -6.72 30.39 12.28
CA TYR A 269 -5.87 31.56 12.43
C TYR A 269 -6.63 32.89 12.32
N THR A 270 -7.59 32.98 11.40
CA THR A 270 -8.37 34.20 11.17
C THR A 270 -9.38 34.42 12.30
N ARG A 271 -10.07 33.35 12.73
CA ARG A 271 -11.06 33.40 13.82
C ARG A 271 -10.43 33.49 15.21
N LYS A 272 -9.13 33.16 15.33
CA LYS A 272 -8.42 33.02 16.62
C LYS A 272 -9.15 32.08 17.59
N SER A 273 -9.78 31.03 17.06
CA SER A 273 -10.60 30.06 17.79
C SER A 273 -10.64 28.73 17.05
N THR A 274 -10.65 27.63 17.81
CA THR A 274 -10.86 26.26 17.35
C THR A 274 -12.22 25.70 17.79
N SER A 275 -13.18 26.57 18.18
CA SER A 275 -14.52 26.12 18.56
C SER A 275 -15.25 25.45 17.38
N GLY A 276 -15.88 24.29 17.64
CA GLY A 276 -16.54 23.46 16.62
C GLY A 276 -15.59 22.58 15.80
N PHE A 277 -14.29 22.59 16.09
CA PHE A 277 -13.29 21.72 15.46
C PHE A 277 -13.06 20.48 16.33
N ALA A 278 -13.33 19.29 15.78
CA ALA A 278 -13.14 18.01 16.46
C ALA A 278 -11.64 17.67 16.55
N ILE A 279 -11.00 18.06 17.65
CA ILE A 279 -9.55 17.86 17.86
C ILE A 279 -9.20 16.37 18.01
N GLU A 280 -10.15 15.57 18.49
CA GLU A 280 -10.02 14.13 18.67
C GLU A 280 -9.78 13.42 17.32
N THR A 281 -10.45 13.87 16.25
CA THR A 281 -10.20 13.40 14.88
C THR A 281 -8.77 13.65 14.44
N ILE A 282 -8.22 14.82 14.77
CA ILE A 282 -6.83 15.19 14.44
C ILE A 282 -5.82 14.38 15.26
N MET A 283 -6.13 14.07 16.53
CA MET A 283 -5.28 13.18 17.33
C MET A 283 -5.22 11.76 16.75
N LEU A 284 -6.36 11.25 16.26
CA LEU A 284 -6.42 9.96 15.58
C LEU A 284 -5.68 9.99 14.24
N ASP A 285 -5.79 11.09 13.46
CA ASP A 285 -5.05 11.28 12.20
C ASP A 285 -3.53 11.27 12.44
N PHE A 286 -3.06 12.06 13.42
CA PHE A 286 -1.66 12.13 13.80
C PHE A 286 -1.12 10.77 14.27
N SER A 287 -1.88 10.09 15.14
CA SER A 287 -1.48 8.77 15.65
C SER A 287 -1.44 7.73 14.54
N GLY A 288 -2.38 7.75 13.60
CA GLY A 288 -2.34 6.93 12.40
C GLY A 288 -1.14 7.25 11.51
N GLY A 289 -0.78 8.53 11.35
CA GLY A 289 0.42 8.95 10.63
C GLY A 289 1.71 8.39 11.25
N VAL A 290 1.85 8.51 12.57
CA VAL A 290 2.99 7.97 13.32
C VAL A 290 3.12 6.45 13.12
N LEU A 291 2.02 5.72 13.29
CA LEU A 291 2.03 4.26 13.14
C LEU A 291 2.26 3.84 11.68
N SER A 292 1.73 4.57 10.70
CA SER A 292 1.99 4.33 9.27
C SER A 292 3.47 4.46 8.93
N LEU A 293 4.13 5.52 9.41
CA LEU A 293 5.59 5.68 9.27
C LEU A 293 6.36 4.60 10.02
N MET A 294 5.92 4.25 11.23
CA MET A 294 6.55 3.19 12.03
C MET A 294 6.50 1.84 11.30
N GLN A 295 5.39 1.52 10.62
CA GLN A 295 5.31 0.33 9.79
C GLN A 295 6.37 0.36 8.68
N MET A 296 6.53 1.48 7.97
CA MET A 296 7.54 1.61 6.91
C MET A 296 8.97 1.46 7.47
N VAL A 297 9.24 2.00 8.65
CA VAL A 297 10.53 1.84 9.34
C VAL A 297 10.77 0.37 9.72
N PHE A 298 9.77 -0.33 10.25
CA PHE A 298 9.89 -1.74 10.57
C PHE A 298 10.17 -2.59 9.33
N GLN A 299 9.48 -2.34 8.21
CA GLN A 299 9.76 -3.03 6.95
C GLN A 299 11.19 -2.76 6.48
N ALA A 300 11.59 -1.50 6.43
CA ALA A 300 12.91 -1.12 5.94
C ALA A 300 14.04 -1.68 6.81
N TRP A 301 13.84 -1.66 8.13
CA TRP A 301 14.79 -2.25 9.04
C TRP A 301 14.82 -3.78 8.90
N ASN A 302 13.68 -4.46 8.85
CA ASN A 302 13.59 -5.93 8.83
C ASN A 302 14.15 -6.52 7.52
N LEU A 303 14.04 -5.79 6.41
CA LEU A 303 14.53 -6.17 5.09
C LEU A 303 15.91 -5.59 4.74
N ASP A 304 16.46 -4.72 5.61
CA ASP A 304 17.67 -3.92 5.37
C ASP A 304 17.61 -3.07 4.09
N ASP A 305 16.40 -2.62 3.72
CA ASP A 305 16.12 -1.94 2.45
C ASP A 305 15.12 -0.78 2.63
N TRP A 306 15.58 0.45 2.38
CA TRP A 306 14.80 1.68 2.53
C TRP A 306 14.09 2.12 1.25
N SER A 307 14.24 1.39 0.14
CA SER A 307 13.62 1.73 -1.15
C SER A 307 12.09 1.80 -1.08
N GLY A 308 11.47 1.09 -0.13
CA GLY A 308 10.01 1.15 0.12
C GLY A 308 9.48 2.55 0.41
N PHE A 309 10.30 3.46 0.97
CA PHE A 309 9.93 4.86 1.18
C PHE A 309 9.70 5.62 -0.15
N VAL A 310 10.49 5.28 -1.16
CA VAL A 310 10.36 5.84 -2.51
C VAL A 310 9.33 5.08 -3.33
N GLY A 311 9.22 3.76 -3.12
CA GLY A 311 8.26 2.88 -3.80
C GLY A 311 6.79 3.15 -3.44
N ASN A 312 6.52 3.62 -2.22
CA ASN A 312 5.20 4.08 -1.79
C ASN A 312 5.24 5.56 -1.36
N PRO A 313 5.47 6.48 -2.31
CA PRO A 313 5.68 7.88 -1.99
C PRO A 313 4.41 8.52 -1.40
N VAL A 314 3.25 7.93 -1.70
CA VAL A 314 1.97 8.39 -1.17
C VAL A 314 1.82 8.05 0.30
N LYS A 315 2.12 6.83 0.73
CA LYS A 315 2.02 6.47 2.16
C LYS A 315 2.96 7.33 3.00
N PHE A 316 4.21 7.46 2.55
CA PHE A 316 5.21 8.31 3.22
C PHE A 316 4.80 9.78 3.22
N GLY A 317 4.45 10.33 2.05
CA GLY A 317 4.05 11.73 1.90
C GLY A 317 2.74 12.06 2.62
N LEU A 318 1.76 11.15 2.62
CA LEU A 318 0.52 11.26 3.37
C LEU A 318 0.81 11.38 4.86
N ALA A 319 1.53 10.43 5.44
CA ALA A 319 1.80 10.43 6.87
C ALA A 319 2.64 11.64 7.31
N LEU A 320 3.66 12.02 6.55
CA LEU A 320 4.46 13.21 6.89
C LEU A 320 3.65 14.51 6.79
N LEU A 321 2.92 14.71 5.69
CA LEU A 321 2.19 15.96 5.48
C LEU A 321 1.08 16.11 6.52
N THR A 322 0.30 15.06 6.78
CA THR A 322 -0.77 15.11 7.79
C THR A 322 -0.19 15.38 9.16
N MET A 323 0.88 14.67 9.57
CA MET A 323 1.52 14.92 10.85
C MET A 323 2.01 16.36 11.04
N ILE A 324 2.61 16.97 10.00
CA ILE A 324 3.05 18.37 10.07
C ILE A 324 1.85 19.32 10.26
N LEU A 325 0.76 19.08 9.52
CA LEU A 325 -0.45 19.90 9.61
C LEU A 325 -1.17 19.72 10.95
N ASP A 326 -1.21 18.50 11.46
CA ASP A 326 -1.78 18.13 12.76
C ASP A 326 -1.04 18.80 13.91
N LEU A 327 0.30 18.87 13.84
CA LEU A 327 1.08 19.68 14.78
C LEU A 327 0.67 21.15 14.73
N GLY A 328 0.39 21.68 13.54
CA GLY A 328 -0.18 23.02 13.38
C GLY A 328 -1.52 23.18 14.10
N PHE A 329 -2.42 22.21 13.97
CA PHE A 329 -3.70 22.21 14.69
C PHE A 329 -3.52 22.07 16.21
N PHE A 330 -2.58 21.26 16.68
CA PHE A 330 -2.26 21.14 18.11
C PHE A 330 -1.74 22.46 18.67
N ILE A 331 -0.84 23.15 17.96
CA ILE A 331 -0.35 24.47 18.37
C ILE A 331 -1.51 25.48 18.46
N GLN A 332 -2.39 25.51 17.45
CA GLN A 332 -3.55 26.39 17.48
C GLN A 332 -4.50 26.07 18.63
N HIS A 333 -4.78 24.80 18.86
CA HIS A 333 -5.79 24.35 19.82
C HIS A 333 -5.30 24.41 21.28
N PHE A 334 -4.10 23.88 21.55
CA PHE A 334 -3.57 23.72 22.91
C PHE A 334 -2.72 24.89 23.37
N CYS A 335 -2.06 25.62 22.46
CA CYS A 335 -1.15 26.70 22.85
C CYS A 335 -1.77 28.09 22.63
N LEU A 336 -2.36 28.35 21.46
CA LEU A 336 -2.74 29.71 21.07
C LEU A 336 -4.16 30.12 21.46
N TYR A 337 -5.15 29.23 21.33
CA TYR A 337 -6.56 29.59 21.41
C TYR A 337 -7.33 28.97 22.60
N GLN A 338 -6.60 28.43 23.59
CA GLN A 338 -7.20 27.80 24.78
C GLN A 338 -8.14 28.74 25.56
N ASN A 339 -7.70 29.96 25.86
CA ASN A 339 -8.44 30.88 26.75
C ASN A 339 -9.78 31.35 26.15
N ARG A 340 -9.85 31.55 24.82
CA ARG A 340 -11.09 31.95 24.14
C ARG A 340 -12.14 30.84 24.11
N ARG A 341 -11.72 29.58 24.19
CA ARG A 341 -12.64 28.43 24.29
C ARG A 341 -13.40 28.45 25.62
N GLU A 342 -12.71 28.72 26.72
CA GLU A 342 -13.32 28.79 28.05
C GLU A 342 -14.34 29.92 28.16
N GLU A 343 -14.09 31.07 27.53
CA GLU A 343 -15.06 32.17 27.45
C GLU A 343 -16.30 31.79 26.64
N THR A 344 -16.14 31.08 25.52
CA THR A 344 -17.27 30.70 24.65
C THR A 344 -18.14 29.59 25.26
N MET A 345 -17.58 28.72 26.11
CA MET A 345 -18.35 27.66 26.80
C MET A 345 -19.04 28.13 28.10
N LYS A 346 -18.74 29.35 28.56
CA LYS A 346 -19.36 29.96 29.75
C LYS A 346 -20.58 30.84 29.39
N VAL A 347 -20.85 31.04 28.10
CA VAL A 347 -22.03 31.71 27.55
C VAL A 347 -22.98 30.64 27.04
#